data_AF-A0A1N6HNZ1-F1
#
_entry.id   AF-A0A1N6HNZ1-F1
#
_cell.length_a   1.000
_cell.length_b   1.000
_cell.length_c   1.000
_cell.angle_alpha   90.00
_cell.angle_beta   90.00
_cell.angle_gamma   90.00
#
_symmetry.space_group_name_H-M   'P 1'
#
loop_
_entity.id
_entity.type
_entity.pdbx_description
1 polymer ?
#
loop_
_entity_poly.entity_id
_entity_poly.type
_entity_poly.pdbx_seq_one_letter_code
_entity_poly.pdbx_strand_id
1 'polypeptide(L)'
;MLKLLMQMFGASKPRPSPRPKAKPASRSKPVADRPAQPIGRERVFKVAGLEKLEGDGNYSFPVVGESNYQKSLELLAGPKEKVGKSIACVAVIEHEPLNKWDSNACPVFIDGYRVGHLAKGDAKDLIKVGGEGCCYAVDALIKGGYKTSKYSGMFGVSLDFVPRQFPATPIQKEMFRFFGLKPPSALERGEAWDREEELKTHDKYKEWSDFRLIISYLLSEEGREDYCIKKPSMKALRDAFTQLRKEGHSSESLASSMDEVVELMIDDNPNLEKA
;
A
#
# COMPACT_ATOMS: atom_id res chain seq x y z
N MET A 1 -67.45 -10.70 -8.53
CA MET A 1 -66.61 -11.89 -8.80
C MET A 1 -65.84 -11.59 -10.08
N LEU A 2 -64.52 -11.45 -10.16
CA LEU A 2 -63.42 -11.88 -9.30
C LEU A 2 -62.34 -10.78 -9.41
N LYS A 3 -62.10 -10.06 -8.31
CA LYS A 3 -60.94 -9.19 -8.09
C LYS A 3 -59.93 -10.04 -7.31
N LEU A 4 -59.24 -11.00 -7.95
CA LEU A 4 -58.09 -11.72 -7.38
C LEU A 4 -57.47 -12.69 -8.40
N LEU A 5 -56.14 -12.77 -8.37
CA LEU A 5 -55.25 -13.72 -9.06
C LEU A 5 -55.07 -13.59 -10.59
N MET A 6 -53.96 -12.97 -10.99
CA MET A 6 -52.93 -13.58 -11.87
C MET A 6 -51.85 -12.54 -12.29
N GLN A 7 -51.22 -11.87 -11.32
CA GLN A 7 -49.85 -11.38 -11.50
C GLN A 7 -48.90 -12.37 -10.85
N MET A 8 -48.64 -13.45 -11.57
CA MET A 8 -47.50 -14.33 -11.33
C MET A 8 -47.11 -14.87 -12.69
N PHE A 9 -46.03 -14.33 -13.25
CA PHE A 9 -44.90 -15.05 -13.81
C PHE A 9 -43.89 -13.99 -14.26
N GLY A 10 -42.87 -13.80 -13.43
CA GLY A 10 -41.74 -12.94 -13.71
C GLY A 10 -41.04 -13.42 -14.98
N ALA A 11 -40.87 -12.50 -15.92
CA ALA A 11 -40.01 -12.68 -17.06
C ALA A 11 -38.57 -12.87 -16.56
N SER A 12 -38.11 -14.13 -16.57
CA SER A 12 -36.71 -14.46 -16.42
C SER A 12 -35.95 -13.84 -17.60
N LYS A 13 -35.15 -12.81 -17.33
CA LYS A 13 -34.17 -12.34 -18.31
C LYS A 13 -33.22 -13.51 -18.61
N PRO A 14 -32.92 -13.81 -19.89
CA PRO A 14 -32.12 -14.96 -20.23
C PRO A 14 -30.72 -14.84 -19.64
N ARG A 15 -30.22 -15.94 -19.04
CA ARG A 15 -28.82 -16.05 -18.61
C ARG A 15 -27.93 -15.77 -19.83
N PRO A 16 -26.93 -14.87 -19.73
CA PRO A 16 -25.94 -14.74 -20.79
C PRO A 16 -25.19 -16.09 -20.91
N SER A 17 -25.00 -16.52 -22.15
CA SER A 17 -24.26 -17.73 -22.50
C SER A 17 -22.83 -17.67 -21.95
N PRO A 18 -22.20 -18.83 -21.65
CA PRO A 18 -20.81 -18.87 -21.24
C PRO A 18 -19.96 -18.33 -22.40
N ARG A 19 -19.30 -17.18 -22.20
CA ARG A 19 -18.37 -16.61 -23.18
C ARG A 19 -17.25 -17.62 -23.44
N PRO A 20 -16.79 -17.75 -24.70
CA PRO A 20 -15.75 -18.69 -25.08
C PRO A 20 -14.49 -18.41 -24.26
N LYS A 21 -13.85 -19.49 -23.74
CA LYS A 21 -12.59 -19.43 -23.01
C LYS A 21 -11.60 -18.57 -23.80
N ALA A 22 -11.31 -17.38 -23.27
CA ALA A 22 -10.29 -16.52 -23.82
C ALA A 22 -8.96 -17.30 -23.84
N LYS A 23 -8.31 -17.30 -25.00
CA LYS A 23 -6.92 -17.76 -25.13
C LYS A 23 -6.07 -17.03 -24.09
N PRO A 24 -5.06 -17.69 -23.50
CA PRO A 24 -4.23 -17.08 -22.47
C PRO A 24 -3.71 -15.75 -23.00
N ALA A 25 -4.12 -14.66 -22.36
CA ALA A 25 -3.64 -13.33 -22.67
C ALA A 25 -2.12 -13.35 -22.52
N SER A 26 -1.45 -12.83 -23.55
CA SER A 26 0.00 -12.76 -23.63
C SER A 26 0.56 -12.22 -22.32
N ARG A 27 1.43 -13.01 -21.69
CA ARG A 27 2.37 -12.58 -20.65
C ARG A 27 2.71 -11.11 -20.88
N SER A 28 2.46 -10.29 -19.86
CA SER A 28 3.12 -9.00 -19.69
C SER A 28 4.56 -9.16 -20.16
N LYS A 29 4.95 -8.35 -21.15
CA LYS A 29 6.35 -8.29 -21.58
C LYS A 29 7.20 -8.23 -20.31
N PRO A 30 8.22 -9.09 -20.16
CA PRO A 30 9.13 -8.98 -19.03
C PRO A 30 9.59 -7.53 -19.01
N VAL A 31 9.61 -6.92 -17.82
CA VAL A 31 10.41 -5.72 -17.60
C VAL A 31 11.78 -6.08 -18.14
N ALA A 32 12.09 -5.55 -19.32
CA ALA A 32 13.27 -5.89 -20.08
C ALA A 32 14.46 -5.83 -19.13
N ASP A 33 15.31 -6.86 -19.18
CA ASP A 33 16.55 -7.03 -18.45
C ASP A 33 17.08 -5.68 -17.93
N ARG A 34 16.63 -5.26 -16.74
CA ARG A 34 17.46 -4.36 -15.97
C ARG A 34 18.59 -5.26 -15.53
N PRO A 35 19.84 -5.02 -15.99
CA PRO A 35 20.95 -5.79 -15.51
C PRO A 35 20.87 -5.75 -13.99
N ALA A 36 20.85 -6.92 -13.36
CA ALA A 36 21.04 -7.02 -11.92
C ALA A 36 22.21 -6.10 -11.62
N GLN A 37 21.97 -5.05 -10.85
CA GLN A 37 23.04 -4.13 -10.49
C GLN A 37 24.17 -5.01 -9.97
N PRO A 38 25.41 -4.87 -10.50
CA PRO A 38 26.53 -5.66 -10.03
C PRO A 38 26.50 -5.57 -8.50
N ILE A 39 26.72 -6.69 -7.80
CA ILE A 39 26.75 -6.73 -6.33
C ILE A 39 27.57 -5.50 -5.92
N GLY A 40 26.86 -4.48 -5.42
CA GLY A 40 27.45 -3.15 -5.30
C GLY A 40 28.68 -3.29 -4.42
N ARG A 41 29.76 -2.58 -4.73
CA ARG A 41 30.87 -2.48 -3.80
C ARG A 41 30.28 -2.14 -2.43
N GLU A 42 30.61 -2.96 -1.44
CA GLU A 42 30.24 -2.78 -0.05
C GLU A 42 30.49 -1.32 0.33
N ARG A 43 29.43 -0.61 0.74
CA ARG A 43 29.59 0.72 1.33
C ARG A 43 29.88 0.53 2.81
N VAL A 44 30.98 1.10 3.27
CA VAL A 44 31.33 1.03 4.70
C VAL A 44 30.55 2.11 5.43
N PHE A 45 29.62 1.69 6.29
CA PHE A 45 28.89 2.59 7.19
C PHE A 45 29.42 2.45 8.61
N LYS A 46 29.70 3.59 9.27
CA LYS A 46 29.99 3.62 10.70
C LYS A 46 28.68 3.86 11.47
N VAL A 47 27.95 2.79 11.75
CA VAL A 47 26.62 2.84 12.38
C VAL A 47 26.62 3.55 13.74
N ALA A 48 27.66 3.35 14.55
CA ALA A 48 27.74 3.86 15.93
C ALA A 48 27.72 5.40 16.08
N GLY A 49 27.72 6.16 14.98
CA GLY A 49 27.59 7.62 14.99
C GLY A 49 26.41 8.17 14.18
N LEU A 50 25.54 7.31 13.66
CA LEU A 50 24.34 7.73 12.94
C LEU A 50 23.20 7.96 13.92
N GLU A 51 22.34 8.93 13.60
CA GLU A 51 21.06 9.08 14.29
C GLU A 51 20.22 7.81 14.09
N LYS A 52 19.65 7.29 15.18
CA LYS A 52 18.83 6.07 15.14
C LYS A 52 17.37 6.46 15.01
N LEU A 53 16.69 5.91 14.01
CA LEU A 53 15.24 5.95 13.94
C LEU A 53 14.65 4.91 14.87
N GLU A 54 13.69 5.34 15.69
CA GLU A 54 13.03 4.49 16.69
C GLU A 54 11.80 3.80 16.08
N GLY A 55 11.61 2.55 16.51
CA GLY A 55 10.49 1.69 16.15
C GLY A 55 9.67 1.26 17.36
N ASP A 56 8.71 0.37 17.11
CA ASP A 56 7.84 -0.22 18.14
C ASP A 56 8.07 -1.72 18.32
N GLY A 57 9.08 -2.28 17.65
CA GLY A 57 9.39 -3.71 17.62
C GLY A 57 8.56 -4.53 16.65
N ASN A 58 7.58 -3.92 15.95
CA ASN A 58 6.69 -4.66 15.05
C ASN A 58 7.23 -4.82 13.62
N TYR A 59 8.31 -4.11 13.26
CA TYR A 59 8.91 -4.14 11.92
C TYR A 59 7.87 -3.93 10.81
N SER A 60 7.02 -2.92 10.98
CA SER A 60 5.86 -2.68 10.12
C SER A 60 6.16 -1.81 8.90
N PHE A 61 7.31 -1.13 8.88
CA PHE A 61 7.64 -0.17 7.83
C PHE A 61 8.28 -0.89 6.62
N PRO A 62 7.65 -0.83 5.43
CA PRO A 62 8.08 -1.63 4.29
C PRO A 62 9.32 -1.03 3.61
N VAL A 63 10.21 -1.91 3.17
CA VAL A 63 11.19 -1.60 2.11
C VAL A 63 10.56 -2.00 0.77
N VAL A 64 10.91 -1.31 -0.32
CA VAL A 64 10.45 -1.68 -1.66
C VAL A 64 11.62 -1.96 -2.61
N GLY A 65 11.32 -2.72 -3.66
CA GLY A 65 12.26 -3.06 -4.73
C GLY A 65 13.26 -4.16 -4.37
N GLU A 66 13.03 -4.92 -3.30
CA GLU A 66 13.90 -5.99 -2.78
C GLU A 66 14.05 -7.15 -3.77
N SER A 67 13.09 -7.30 -4.69
CA SER A 67 13.18 -8.27 -5.79
C SER A 67 14.41 -8.06 -6.68
N ASN A 68 14.92 -6.82 -6.78
CA ASN A 68 16.13 -6.49 -7.52
C ASN A 68 17.44 -6.82 -6.76
N TYR A 69 17.33 -7.13 -5.47
CA TYR A 69 18.47 -7.30 -4.56
C TYR A 69 18.47 -8.67 -3.86
N GLN A 70 17.79 -9.67 -4.42
CA GLN A 70 17.72 -11.02 -3.84
C GLN A 70 19.09 -11.67 -3.64
N LYS A 71 20.08 -11.37 -4.49
CA LYS A 71 21.46 -11.84 -4.32
C LYS A 71 22.12 -11.24 -3.07
N SER A 72 21.95 -9.93 -2.84
CA SER A 72 22.45 -9.27 -1.62
C SER A 72 21.80 -9.88 -0.39
N LEU A 73 20.48 -10.08 -0.43
CA LEU A 73 19.74 -10.66 0.69
C LEU A 73 20.11 -12.12 0.96
N GLU A 74 20.39 -12.91 -0.06
CA GLU A 74 20.89 -14.28 0.08
C GLU A 74 22.32 -14.32 0.66
N LEU A 75 23.17 -13.34 0.35
CA LEU A 75 24.49 -13.22 0.98
C LEU A 75 24.37 -12.92 2.48
N LEU A 76 23.44 -12.04 2.86
CA LEU A 76 23.22 -11.62 4.25
C LEU A 76 22.50 -12.69 5.08
N ALA A 77 21.45 -13.32 4.51
CA ALA A 77 20.59 -14.27 5.21
C ALA A 77 20.99 -15.75 5.01
N GLY A 78 21.97 -15.99 4.15
CA GLY A 78 22.30 -17.32 3.65
C GLY A 78 21.29 -17.85 2.62
N PRO A 79 21.50 -19.09 2.13
CA PRO A 79 20.66 -19.69 1.10
C PRO A 79 19.22 -19.87 1.58
N LYS A 80 18.30 -19.99 0.61
CA LYS A 80 16.91 -20.29 0.89
C LYS A 80 16.75 -21.69 1.49
N GLU A 81 15.88 -21.80 2.49
CA GLU A 81 15.63 -23.05 3.23
C GLU A 81 14.18 -23.51 3.09
N LYS A 82 13.82 -24.71 3.56
CA LYS A 82 12.43 -25.20 3.46
C LYS A 82 11.45 -24.32 4.23
N VAL A 83 11.91 -23.72 5.32
CA VAL A 83 11.17 -22.77 6.16
C VAL A 83 11.76 -21.37 5.92
N GLY A 84 10.91 -20.35 5.94
CA GLY A 84 11.37 -18.97 5.85
C GLY A 84 12.19 -18.57 7.08
N LYS A 85 13.07 -17.60 6.89
CA LYS A 85 13.93 -17.04 7.94
C LYS A 85 13.37 -15.72 8.45
N SER A 86 13.78 -15.36 9.66
CA SER A 86 13.61 -14.06 10.29
C SER A 86 14.92 -13.69 10.96
N ILE A 87 15.64 -12.72 10.41
CA ILE A 87 16.99 -12.33 10.86
C ILE A 87 16.97 -10.86 11.22
N ALA A 88 17.13 -10.57 12.52
CA ALA A 88 17.27 -9.22 13.02
C ALA A 88 18.66 -8.67 12.66
N CYS A 89 18.69 -7.42 12.22
CA CYS A 89 19.90 -6.73 11.77
C CYS A 89 19.71 -5.21 11.91
N VAL A 90 20.76 -4.45 11.60
CA VAL A 90 20.67 -2.98 11.52
C VAL A 90 20.79 -2.57 10.06
N ALA A 91 19.84 -1.76 9.61
CA ALA A 91 19.87 -1.14 8.30
C ALA A 91 20.32 0.32 8.39
N VAL A 92 20.86 0.83 7.29
CA VAL A 92 21.17 2.24 7.08
C VAL A 92 20.32 2.77 5.95
N ILE A 93 19.64 3.88 6.19
CA ILE A 93 18.91 4.66 5.19
C ILE A 93 19.73 5.91 4.91
N GLU A 94 20.00 6.19 3.63
CA GLU A 94 20.78 7.35 3.22
C GLU A 94 20.05 8.07 2.09
N HIS A 95 19.92 9.39 2.18
CA HIS A 95 19.42 10.20 1.08
C HIS A 95 20.51 10.40 0.02
N GLU A 96 20.23 10.05 -1.24
CA GLU A 96 21.09 10.25 -2.41
C GLU A 96 20.63 11.48 -3.24
N PRO A 97 20.92 12.73 -2.86
CA PRO A 97 20.44 13.92 -3.58
C PRO A 97 20.98 14.01 -5.03
N LEU A 98 22.13 13.40 -5.29
CA LEU A 98 22.77 13.35 -6.62
C LEU A 98 22.35 12.14 -7.46
N ASN A 99 21.32 11.40 -7.04
CA ASN A 99 20.83 10.26 -7.81
C ASN A 99 20.23 10.72 -9.15
N LYS A 100 20.73 10.17 -10.25
CA LYS A 100 20.34 10.56 -11.63
C LYS A 100 18.88 10.27 -12.00
N TRP A 101 18.17 9.45 -11.23
CA TRP A 101 16.80 9.03 -11.53
C TRP A 101 15.77 9.69 -10.62
N ASP A 102 16.09 9.81 -9.33
CA ASP A 102 15.22 10.44 -8.34
C ASP A 102 16.09 11.10 -7.27
N SER A 103 16.12 12.43 -7.25
CA SER A 103 16.90 13.20 -6.27
C SER A 103 16.38 13.05 -4.84
N ASN A 104 15.26 12.36 -4.61
CA ASN A 104 14.75 12.02 -3.29
C ASN A 104 14.99 10.55 -2.93
N ALA A 105 15.85 9.83 -3.68
CA ALA A 105 16.06 8.42 -3.45
C ALA A 105 16.68 8.18 -2.07
N CYS A 106 16.02 7.34 -1.26
CA CYS A 106 16.53 6.86 0.02
C CYS A 106 16.76 5.34 -0.07
N PRO A 107 17.89 4.85 -0.62
CA PRO A 107 18.31 3.46 -0.51
C PRO A 107 18.37 2.95 0.92
N VAL A 108 18.18 1.64 1.05
CA VAL A 108 18.37 0.90 2.31
C VAL A 108 19.55 -0.05 2.13
N PHE A 109 20.47 0.00 3.09
CA PHE A 109 21.67 -0.85 3.16
C PHE A 109 21.67 -1.71 4.42
N ILE A 110 22.17 -2.93 4.33
CA ILE A 110 22.45 -3.82 5.47
C ILE A 110 23.85 -4.39 5.26
N ASP A 111 24.72 -4.27 6.26
CA ASP A 111 26.15 -4.61 6.17
C ASP A 111 26.81 -4.07 4.89
N GLY A 112 26.46 -2.85 4.50
CA GLY A 112 27.00 -2.18 3.31
C GLY A 112 26.42 -2.64 1.96
N TYR A 113 25.56 -3.66 1.94
CA TYR A 113 24.86 -4.12 0.75
C TYR A 113 23.53 -3.41 0.58
N ARG A 114 23.28 -2.87 -0.61
CA ARG A 114 21.95 -2.34 -0.96
C ARG A 114 20.95 -3.48 -1.04
N VAL A 115 19.86 -3.36 -0.29
CA VAL A 115 18.79 -4.37 -0.19
C VAL A 115 17.45 -3.88 -0.72
N GLY A 116 17.30 -2.57 -0.90
CA GLY A 116 16.08 -1.95 -1.41
C GLY A 116 16.15 -0.43 -1.32
N HIS A 117 14.98 0.20 -1.22
CA HIS A 117 14.83 1.63 -1.02
C HIS A 117 13.48 1.93 -0.36
N LEU A 118 13.33 3.11 0.20
CA LEU A 118 12.03 3.59 0.67
C LEU A 118 11.11 3.88 -0.52
N ALA A 119 9.81 3.70 -0.31
CA ALA A 119 8.82 4.15 -1.29
C ALA A 119 8.94 5.65 -1.52
N LYS A 120 8.70 6.11 -2.75
CA LYS A 120 8.92 7.51 -3.16
C LYS A 120 8.25 8.55 -2.27
N GLY A 121 7.05 8.25 -1.76
CA GLY A 121 6.33 9.13 -0.82
C GLY A 121 7.05 9.22 0.52
N ASP A 122 7.36 8.07 1.11
CA ASP A 122 8.04 8.01 2.41
C ASP A 122 9.47 8.55 2.36
N ALA A 123 10.19 8.38 1.25
CA ALA A 123 11.52 8.97 1.05
C ALA A 123 11.46 10.50 1.11
N LYS A 124 10.47 11.11 0.43
CA LYS A 124 10.25 12.56 0.49
C LYS A 124 9.88 13.03 1.88
N ASP A 125 9.03 12.29 2.58
CA ASP A 125 8.62 12.63 3.95
C ASP A 125 9.82 12.53 4.91
N LEU A 126 10.67 11.51 4.78
CA LEU A 126 11.91 11.37 5.55
C LEU A 126 12.84 12.56 5.31
N ILE A 127 13.08 12.94 4.05
CA ILE A 127 13.94 14.09 3.70
C ILE A 127 13.35 15.39 4.23
N LYS A 128 12.02 15.54 4.23
CA LYS A 128 11.37 16.74 4.76
C LYS A 128 11.61 16.88 6.27
N VAL A 129 11.64 15.78 7.00
CA VAL A 129 11.88 15.77 8.46
C VAL A 129 13.37 15.84 8.78
N GLY A 130 14.20 15.08 8.06
CA GLY A 130 15.62 14.92 8.34
C GLY A 130 16.57 15.87 7.62
N GLY A 131 16.09 16.56 6.58
CA GLY A 131 16.89 17.45 5.74
C GLY A 131 17.62 16.75 4.59
N GLU A 132 18.28 17.56 3.75
CA GLU A 132 19.06 17.06 2.62
C GLU A 132 20.31 16.32 3.09
N GLY A 133 20.65 15.20 2.45
CA GLY A 133 21.77 14.34 2.84
C GLY A 133 21.57 13.56 4.15
N CYS A 134 20.35 13.50 4.71
CA CYS A 134 20.08 12.76 5.93
C CYS A 134 20.51 11.27 5.83
N CYS A 135 21.05 10.74 6.93
CA CYS A 135 21.52 9.37 7.02
C CYS A 135 21.20 8.80 8.41
N TYR A 136 20.50 7.66 8.44
CA TYR A 136 19.93 7.09 9.65
C TYR A 136 20.28 5.62 9.80
N ALA A 137 20.49 5.19 11.04
CA ALA A 137 20.46 3.78 11.41
C ALA A 137 19.04 3.39 11.85
N VAL A 138 18.62 2.16 11.58
CA VAL A 138 17.30 1.65 11.98
C VAL A 138 17.38 0.14 12.16
N ASP A 139 16.68 -0.40 13.15
CA ASP A 139 16.60 -1.85 13.30
C ASP A 139 15.76 -2.43 12.14
N ALA A 140 16.14 -3.61 11.65
CA ALA A 140 15.53 -4.22 10.48
C ALA A 140 15.41 -5.73 10.61
N LEU A 141 14.43 -6.30 9.92
CA LEU A 141 14.17 -7.73 9.85
C LEU A 141 14.21 -8.20 8.40
N ILE A 142 15.19 -9.03 8.08
CA ILE A 142 15.18 -9.81 6.83
C ILE A 142 14.24 -10.99 7.05
N LYS A 143 13.25 -11.14 6.17
CA LYS A 143 12.20 -12.18 6.28
C LYS A 143 12.01 -12.97 5.00
N GLY A 144 11.47 -14.18 5.13
CA GLY A 144 11.10 -15.02 3.99
C GLY A 144 12.26 -15.88 3.50
N GLY A 145 12.46 -15.96 2.18
CA GLY A 145 13.54 -16.78 1.62
C GLY A 145 13.37 -18.28 1.81
N TYR A 146 12.17 -18.80 1.50
CA TYR A 146 11.93 -20.24 1.54
C TYR A 146 12.00 -20.88 0.14
N LYS A 147 12.30 -22.17 0.10
CA LYS A 147 12.33 -23.00 -1.09
C LYS A 147 11.93 -24.44 -0.74
N THR A 148 10.80 -24.85 -1.28
CA THR A 148 10.33 -26.24 -1.28
C THR A 148 10.49 -26.86 -2.67
N SER A 149 10.11 -28.12 -2.86
CA SER A 149 10.09 -28.75 -4.17
C SER A 149 9.08 -28.12 -5.14
N LYS A 150 8.06 -27.43 -4.62
CA LYS A 150 6.96 -26.86 -5.43
C LYS A 150 6.98 -25.34 -5.50
N TYR A 151 7.49 -24.66 -4.47
CA TYR A 151 7.37 -23.21 -4.31
C TYR A 151 8.67 -22.59 -3.81
N SER A 152 8.92 -21.34 -4.17
CA SER A 152 9.96 -20.53 -3.54
C SER A 152 9.43 -19.14 -3.25
N GLY A 153 9.67 -18.67 -2.02
CA GLY A 153 9.46 -17.29 -1.61
C GLY A 153 10.73 -16.47 -1.79
N MET A 154 10.56 -15.18 -2.07
CA MET A 154 11.65 -14.21 -2.04
C MET A 154 12.00 -13.81 -0.60
N PHE A 155 13.19 -13.26 -0.42
CA PHE A 155 13.52 -12.50 0.78
C PHE A 155 12.86 -11.11 0.68
N GLY A 156 12.41 -10.60 1.82
CA GLY A 156 11.95 -9.22 1.99
C GLY A 156 12.62 -8.57 3.18
N VAL A 157 12.48 -7.25 3.29
CA VAL A 157 13.03 -6.48 4.42
C VAL A 157 11.93 -5.62 5.01
N SER A 158 11.89 -5.52 6.33
CA SER A 158 11.04 -4.55 7.01
C SER A 158 11.81 -3.83 8.10
N LEU A 159 11.56 -2.53 8.24
CA LEU A 159 12.25 -1.67 9.17
C LEU A 159 11.39 -1.52 10.42
N ASP A 160 12.05 -1.50 11.57
CA ASP A 160 11.44 -1.11 12.83
C ASP A 160 11.47 0.40 12.96
N PHE A 161 10.50 1.05 12.30
CA PHE A 161 10.39 2.50 12.27
C PHE A 161 8.93 2.90 12.28
N VAL A 162 8.55 3.76 13.23
CA VAL A 162 7.20 4.34 13.27
C VAL A 162 7.29 5.80 12.85
N PRO A 163 6.83 6.17 11.63
CA PRO A 163 7.03 7.50 11.05
C PRO A 163 6.07 8.56 11.64
N ARG A 164 6.08 8.76 12.96
CA ARG A 164 5.13 9.65 13.64
C ARG A 164 5.21 11.09 13.14
N GLN A 165 6.41 11.60 12.90
CA GLN A 165 6.66 12.98 12.47
C GLN A 165 6.43 13.21 10.97
N PHE A 166 6.12 12.16 10.22
CA PHE A 166 5.83 12.35 8.79
C PHE A 166 4.52 13.11 8.63
N PRO A 167 4.35 13.86 7.52
CA PRO A 167 3.06 14.45 7.20
C PRO A 167 1.95 13.39 7.14
N ALA A 168 0.78 13.73 7.69
CA ALA A 168 -0.39 12.87 7.65
C ALA A 168 -0.80 12.55 6.21
N THR A 169 -1.11 11.28 5.99
CA THR A 169 -1.51 10.74 4.69
C THR A 169 -2.85 11.34 4.22
N PRO A 170 -3.17 11.24 2.91
CA PRO A 170 -4.48 11.65 2.41
C PRO A 170 -5.65 10.95 3.13
N ILE A 171 -5.49 9.67 3.49
CA ILE A 171 -6.51 8.88 4.21
C ILE A 171 -6.69 9.42 5.63
N GLN A 172 -5.60 9.69 6.35
CA GLN A 172 -5.66 10.29 7.68
C GLN A 172 -6.33 11.67 7.66
N LYS A 173 -6.06 12.50 6.65
CA LYS A 173 -6.77 13.79 6.49
C LYS A 173 -8.24 13.60 6.13
N GLU A 174 -8.58 12.52 5.42
CA GLU A 174 -9.96 12.18 5.10
C GLU A 174 -10.74 11.74 6.32
N MET A 175 -10.11 11.02 7.26
CA MET A 175 -10.71 10.70 8.56
C MET A 175 -11.26 11.95 9.24
N PHE A 176 -10.45 13.01 9.35
CA PHE A 176 -10.90 14.26 9.96
C PHE A 176 -12.15 14.80 9.27
N ARG A 177 -12.14 14.86 7.93
CA ARG A 177 -13.30 15.34 7.16
C ARG A 177 -14.54 14.48 7.38
N PHE A 178 -14.37 13.16 7.44
CA PHE A 178 -15.45 12.20 7.67
C PHE A 178 -16.17 12.47 9.00
N PHE A 179 -15.41 12.78 10.06
CA PHE A 179 -15.96 13.16 11.37
C PHE A 179 -16.36 14.65 11.47
N GLY A 180 -16.42 15.38 10.36
CA GLY A 180 -16.78 16.81 10.35
C GLY A 180 -15.71 17.73 10.95
N LEU A 181 -14.49 17.23 11.11
CA LEU A 181 -13.34 17.97 11.63
C LEU A 181 -12.53 18.60 10.49
N LYS A 182 -11.95 19.76 10.75
CA LYS A 182 -10.98 20.37 9.84
C LYS A 182 -9.58 19.82 10.16
N PRO A 183 -8.90 19.14 9.21
CA PRO A 183 -7.54 18.66 9.45
C PRO A 183 -6.58 19.85 9.62
N PRO A 184 -5.69 19.84 10.64
CA PRO A 184 -4.61 20.81 10.76
C PRO A 184 -3.73 20.84 9.50
N SER A 185 -3.21 22.02 9.14
CA SER A 185 -2.39 22.20 7.92
C SER A 185 -1.06 21.44 8.00
N ALA A 186 -0.48 21.35 9.19
CA ALA A 186 0.77 20.65 9.48
C ALA A 186 0.54 19.32 10.23
N LEU A 187 -0.64 18.71 10.09
CA LEU A 187 -0.97 17.46 10.78
C LEU A 187 0.07 16.36 10.49
N GLU A 188 0.63 15.79 11.56
CA GLU A 188 1.57 14.68 11.53
C GLU A 188 0.86 13.32 11.60
N ARG A 189 1.53 12.24 11.15
CA ARG A 189 0.97 10.88 11.20
C ARG A 189 0.69 10.44 12.63
N GLY A 190 1.58 10.80 13.58
CA GLY A 190 1.44 10.50 15.00
C GLY A 190 0.17 11.12 15.59
N GLU A 191 -0.01 12.42 15.39
CA GLU A 191 -1.22 13.15 15.82
C GLU A 191 -2.49 12.55 15.21
N ALA A 192 -2.43 12.17 13.93
CA ALA A 192 -3.56 11.53 13.26
C ALA A 192 -3.89 10.14 13.84
N TRP A 193 -2.88 9.35 14.23
CA TRP A 193 -3.09 8.05 14.88
C TRP A 193 -3.67 8.19 16.28
N ASP A 194 -3.14 9.13 17.07
CA ASP A 194 -3.66 9.39 18.42
C ASP A 194 -5.14 9.81 18.33
N ARG A 195 -5.46 10.66 17.35
CA ARG A 195 -6.85 11.06 17.09
C ARG A 195 -7.73 9.90 16.61
N GLU A 196 -7.21 9.01 15.77
CA GLU A 196 -7.96 7.82 15.34
C GLU A 196 -8.27 6.89 16.51
N GLU A 197 -7.32 6.72 17.44
CA GLU A 197 -7.51 5.93 18.66
C GLU A 197 -8.66 6.47 19.52
N GLU A 198 -8.69 7.79 19.75
CA GLU A 198 -9.79 8.45 20.46
C GLU A 198 -11.14 8.23 19.77
N LEU A 199 -11.16 8.29 18.45
CA LEU A 199 -12.37 8.16 17.64
C LEU A 199 -12.91 6.72 17.58
N LYS A 200 -12.16 5.69 18.00
CA LYS A 200 -12.64 4.29 18.02
C LYS A 200 -13.93 4.07 18.79
N THR A 201 -14.19 4.92 19.79
CA THR A 201 -15.40 4.86 20.63
C THR A 201 -16.57 5.66 20.05
N HIS A 202 -16.36 6.40 18.96
CA HIS A 202 -17.39 7.20 18.30
C HIS A 202 -18.38 6.29 17.55
N ASP A 203 -19.68 6.62 17.61
CA ASP A 203 -20.77 5.86 16.95
C ASP A 203 -20.56 5.66 15.43
N LYS A 204 -19.97 6.65 14.74
CA LYS A 204 -19.63 6.60 13.32
C LYS A 204 -18.32 5.88 12.99
N TYR A 205 -17.58 5.38 13.98
CA TYR A 205 -16.28 4.78 13.73
C TYR A 205 -16.36 3.51 12.87
N LYS A 206 -17.40 2.70 13.04
CA LYS A 206 -17.63 1.53 12.17
C LYS A 206 -17.80 1.96 10.71
N GLU A 207 -18.59 3.01 10.47
CA GLU A 207 -18.80 3.55 9.13
C GLU A 207 -17.51 4.11 8.53
N TRP A 208 -16.69 4.82 9.33
CA TRP A 208 -15.36 5.24 8.92
C TRP A 208 -14.46 4.06 8.56
N SER A 209 -14.44 3.02 9.39
CA SER A 209 -13.59 1.84 9.15
C SER A 209 -13.97 1.14 7.84
N ASP A 210 -15.26 1.01 7.56
CA ASP A 210 -15.77 0.46 6.31
C ASP A 210 -15.35 1.33 5.11
N PHE A 211 -15.52 2.65 5.22
CA PHE A 211 -15.10 3.58 4.17
C PHE A 211 -13.59 3.58 3.95
N ARG A 212 -12.79 3.49 5.02
CA ARG A 212 -11.33 3.38 4.96
C ARG A 212 -10.90 2.10 4.25
N LEU A 213 -11.63 0.98 4.41
CA LEU A 213 -11.37 -0.26 3.67
C LEU A 213 -11.58 -0.05 2.17
N ILE A 214 -12.71 0.56 1.77
CA ILE A 214 -13.02 0.89 0.38
C ILE A 214 -11.91 1.78 -0.23
N ILE A 215 -11.55 2.86 0.46
CA ILE A 215 -10.47 3.76 0.02
C ILE A 215 -9.15 2.99 -0.16
N SER A 216 -8.78 2.17 0.83
CA SER A 216 -7.50 1.45 0.81
C SER A 216 -7.42 0.46 -0.35
N TYR A 217 -8.51 -0.26 -0.62
CA TYR A 217 -8.58 -1.21 -1.72
C TYR A 217 -8.62 -0.54 -3.08
N LEU A 218 -9.52 0.43 -3.31
CA LEU A 218 -9.66 1.08 -4.62
C LEU A 218 -8.49 2.02 -4.97
N LEU A 219 -7.65 2.39 -4.01
CA LEU A 219 -6.37 3.07 -4.27
C LEU A 219 -5.19 2.13 -4.45
N SER A 220 -5.34 0.85 -4.11
CA SER A 220 -4.30 -0.16 -4.33
C SER A 220 -4.16 -0.49 -5.81
N GLU A 221 -3.09 -1.19 -6.19
CA GLU A 221 -2.94 -1.69 -7.57
C GLU A 221 -3.94 -2.81 -7.84
N GLU A 222 -4.03 -3.78 -6.93
CA GLU A 222 -4.94 -4.92 -6.97
C GLU A 222 -6.40 -4.50 -7.16
N GLY A 223 -6.93 -3.64 -6.29
CA GLY A 223 -8.33 -3.22 -6.40
C GLY A 223 -8.61 -2.44 -7.69
N ARG A 224 -7.63 -1.70 -8.21
CA ARG A 224 -7.78 -1.00 -9.51
C ARG A 224 -7.70 -1.94 -10.70
N GLU A 225 -7.08 -3.10 -10.56
CA GLU A 225 -7.06 -4.14 -11.59
C GLU A 225 -8.35 -4.93 -11.57
N ASP A 226 -8.83 -5.34 -10.40
CA ASP A 226 -10.08 -6.09 -10.23
C ASP A 226 -11.28 -5.33 -10.81
N TYR A 227 -11.31 -4.02 -10.58
CA TYR A 227 -12.38 -3.15 -11.05
C TYR A 227 -12.10 -2.47 -12.40
N CYS A 228 -10.96 -2.76 -13.05
CA CYS A 228 -10.59 -2.13 -14.32
C CYS A 228 -10.67 -0.60 -14.31
N ILE A 229 -10.26 0.06 -13.20
CA ILE A 229 -10.28 1.52 -13.08
C ILE A 229 -8.88 2.13 -12.97
N LYS A 230 -8.75 3.38 -13.44
CA LYS A 230 -7.62 4.27 -13.14
C LYS A 230 -7.67 4.66 -11.66
N LYS A 231 -6.64 5.36 -11.18
CA LYS A 231 -6.60 5.79 -9.77
C LYS A 231 -7.69 6.83 -9.49
N PRO A 232 -8.70 6.54 -8.66
CA PRO A 232 -9.73 7.51 -8.34
C PRO A 232 -9.18 8.65 -7.46
N SER A 233 -9.86 9.79 -7.47
CA SER A 233 -9.57 10.87 -6.54
C SER A 233 -10.23 10.61 -5.19
N MET A 234 -9.66 11.14 -4.10
CA MET A 234 -10.29 11.04 -2.77
C MET A 234 -11.68 11.69 -2.74
N LYS A 235 -11.90 12.74 -3.55
CA LYS A 235 -13.21 13.38 -3.68
C LYS A 235 -14.23 12.45 -4.32
N ALA A 236 -13.87 11.77 -5.42
CA ALA A 236 -14.76 10.83 -6.08
C ALA A 236 -15.19 9.69 -5.14
N LEU A 237 -14.23 9.10 -4.40
CA LEU A 237 -14.51 8.06 -3.40
C LEU A 237 -15.47 8.57 -2.31
N ARG A 238 -15.21 9.75 -1.74
CA ARG A 238 -16.07 10.34 -0.70
C ARG A 238 -17.47 10.62 -1.23
N ASP A 239 -17.57 11.23 -2.40
CA ASP A 239 -18.85 11.68 -2.93
C ASP A 239 -19.74 10.46 -3.28
N ALA A 240 -19.18 9.44 -3.94
CA ALA A 240 -19.88 8.19 -4.24
C ALA A 240 -20.33 7.47 -2.97
N PHE A 241 -19.43 7.28 -1.99
CA PHE A 241 -19.79 6.68 -0.71
C PHE A 241 -20.91 7.46 0.00
N THR A 242 -20.78 8.79 0.06
CA THR A 242 -21.77 9.66 0.72
C THR A 242 -23.14 9.59 0.03
N GLN A 243 -23.17 9.52 -1.30
CA GLN A 243 -24.41 9.39 -2.06
C GLN A 243 -25.09 8.05 -1.80
N LEU A 244 -24.36 6.94 -1.90
CA LEU A 244 -24.92 5.60 -1.65
C LEU A 244 -25.44 5.47 -0.20
N ARG A 245 -24.75 6.08 0.76
CA ARG A 245 -25.24 6.17 2.15
C ARG A 245 -26.55 6.95 2.26
N LYS A 246 -26.76 8.01 1.48
CA LYS A 246 -28.03 8.76 1.42
C LYS A 246 -29.14 7.96 0.74
N GLU A 247 -28.80 7.12 -0.22
CA GLU A 247 -29.73 6.21 -0.91
C GLU A 247 -30.12 4.99 -0.05
N GLY A 248 -29.50 4.85 1.13
CA GLY A 248 -29.87 3.85 2.13
C GLY A 248 -28.97 2.62 2.17
N HIS A 249 -27.91 2.57 1.35
CA HIS A 249 -26.94 1.47 1.36
C HIS A 249 -26.20 1.45 2.70
N SER A 250 -26.01 0.27 3.30
CA SER A 250 -25.21 0.15 4.52
C SER A 250 -23.71 0.21 4.19
N SER A 251 -22.92 0.82 5.08
CA SER A 251 -21.46 0.89 4.87
C SER A 251 -20.79 -0.48 4.81
N GLU A 252 -21.31 -1.44 5.58
CA GLU A 252 -20.83 -2.82 5.58
C GLU A 252 -21.08 -3.51 4.24
N SER A 253 -22.24 -3.28 3.60
CA SER A 253 -22.53 -3.80 2.27
C SER A 253 -21.56 -3.23 1.23
N LEU A 254 -21.35 -1.90 1.25
CA LEU A 254 -20.43 -1.22 0.35
C LEU A 254 -18.96 -1.63 0.54
N ALA A 255 -18.58 -1.99 1.77
CA ALA A 255 -17.22 -2.47 2.06
C ALA A 255 -17.02 -3.94 1.67
N SER A 256 -18.08 -4.74 1.68
CA SER A 256 -18.05 -6.17 1.30
C SER A 256 -18.16 -6.36 -0.21
N SER A 257 -18.87 -5.47 -0.90
CA SER A 257 -18.90 -5.35 -2.36
C SER A 257 -18.81 -3.89 -2.74
N MET A 258 -17.74 -3.53 -3.45
CA MET A 258 -17.44 -2.16 -3.85
C MET A 258 -18.02 -1.81 -5.22
N ASP A 259 -18.78 -2.73 -5.83
CA ASP A 259 -19.31 -2.63 -7.20
C ASP A 259 -20.13 -1.34 -7.37
N GLU A 260 -21.06 -1.08 -6.45
CA GLU A 260 -21.93 0.12 -6.49
C GLU A 260 -21.12 1.41 -6.35
N VAL A 261 -20.07 1.40 -5.51
CA VAL A 261 -19.18 2.56 -5.35
C VAL A 261 -18.42 2.83 -6.65
N VAL A 262 -17.93 1.78 -7.30
CA VAL A 262 -17.18 1.89 -8.56
C VAL A 262 -18.10 2.31 -9.71
N GLU A 263 -19.27 1.70 -9.85
CA GLU A 263 -20.27 2.02 -10.86
C GLU A 263 -20.64 3.51 -10.78
N LEU A 264 -21.00 3.99 -9.58
CA LEU A 264 -21.34 5.40 -9.39
C LEU A 264 -20.17 6.35 -9.72
N MET A 265 -18.93 5.99 -9.36
CA MET A 265 -17.76 6.79 -9.72
C MET A 265 -17.48 6.83 -11.24
N ILE A 266 -17.78 5.75 -11.96
CA ILE A 266 -17.63 5.68 -13.43
C ILE A 266 -18.75 6.48 -14.10
N ASP A 267 -19.98 6.40 -13.61
CA ASP A 267 -21.11 7.19 -14.11
C ASP A 267 -20.84 8.69 -14.00
N ASP A 268 -20.29 9.12 -12.85
CA ASP A 268 -19.89 10.52 -12.62
C ASP A 268 -18.66 10.94 -13.44
N ASN A 269 -17.76 10.00 -13.74
CA ASN A 269 -16.55 10.26 -14.53
C ASN A 269 -16.13 9.04 -15.36
N PRO A 270 -16.65 8.93 -16.60
CA PRO A 270 -16.35 7.78 -17.47
C PRO A 270 -14.87 7.61 -17.80
N ASN A 271 -14.06 8.67 -17.67
CA ASN A 271 -12.61 8.58 -17.87
C ASN A 271 -11.89 7.76 -16.80
N LEU A 272 -12.57 7.40 -15.71
CA LEU A 272 -12.04 6.55 -14.66
C LEU A 272 -11.86 5.10 -15.14
N GLU A 273 -12.65 4.64 -16.11
CA GLU A 273 -12.52 3.29 -16.66
C GLU A 273 -11.18 3.11 -17.40
N LYS A 274 -10.55 1.94 -17.26
CA LYS A 274 -9.41 1.53 -18.08
C LYS A 274 -9.96 0.98 -19.41
N ALA A 275 -9.34 1.42 -20.50
CA ALA A 275 -9.61 0.90 -21.84
C ALA A 275 -9.09 -0.54 -22.01
#